data_AF-A0A2D7M3Y0-F1
#
_entry.id   AF-A0A2D7M3Y0-F1
#
_cell.length_a   1.000
_cell.length_b   1.000
_cell.length_c   1.000
_cell.angle_alpha   90.00
_cell.angle_beta   90.00
_cell.angle_gamma   90.00
#
_symmetry.space_group_name_H-M   'P 1'
#
loop_
_entity.id
_entity.type
_entity.pdbx_description
1 polymer ?
#
loop_
_entity_poly.entity_id
_entity_poly.type
_entity_poly.pdbx_seq_one_letter_code
_entity_poly.pdbx_strand_id
1 'polypeptide(L)'
;MNTNKLLSFAFALLLSGGVSAQEASFNAGSGTAPEGGSGTLSMTMDNTGQEIAGWSLGVCNDPAVATVNDANSGADTETAKNGSAPDFNQIGIFPEGATQGVVLCFTGCAVVTDVSGFEMLTVDYQGVAEGTTDIAFCDSLGSPPVATVIVVNGASLAPTQNTGTLNVVGVPDPEYTYSAGSASAGYNPADGNASASVGISITETDNSGLGAPFPNATQGFSMGLANSAEVAPTAVNFDLGFDADFAEVGLFANGWTAGVVYSFTGGVTASFETATEVISADYETAGSMAGNETGATASLTWDDGLGSPPVANVVVVDGASLIAVFSDGAIELNPVVTVDFIRGDANADAVVNIADGVWIIYELFLNGPSSTCTIGSDANADGLSDIADASFIFMYRFMNGSAPSAPFPDCGQVVDQTPEDCVSSGCTDDGGTAPATFVADIQPILTSSCVPCHSPGGAQGSGPSFGLQLTENAYNNIVGMAAGQCDVMNLVTPGDRNGSWLYRKIQGSHLDPDVLDMGCCPDTDGDLVPDGCGRKMPRFCENTSSCMDEATIELIGSWIDAGAL
;
A
#
# COMPACT_ATOMS: atom_id res chain seq x y z
N MET A 1 -24.16 -57.40 41.51
CA MET A 1 -24.93 -57.59 42.76
C MET A 1 -24.50 -56.53 43.75
N ASN A 2 -25.25 -55.44 43.82
CA ASN A 2 -25.40 -54.59 45.00
C ASN A 2 -26.74 -53.87 44.79
N THR A 3 -27.78 -54.46 45.35
CA THR A 3 -29.16 -53.96 45.29
C THR A 3 -29.30 -52.80 46.26
N ASN A 4 -29.19 -51.56 45.76
CA ASN A 4 -29.70 -50.39 46.46
C ASN A 4 -31.23 -50.46 46.39
N LYS A 5 -31.85 -50.65 47.56
CA LYS A 5 -33.30 -50.66 47.71
C LYS A 5 -33.83 -49.24 47.45
N LEU A 6 -34.46 -49.03 46.29
CA LEU A 6 -35.35 -47.88 46.08
C LEU A 6 -36.53 -48.00 47.06
N LEU A 7 -36.67 -47.05 47.98
CA LEU A 7 -37.94 -46.79 48.63
C LEU A 7 -38.79 -45.97 47.65
N SER A 8 -39.66 -46.64 46.89
CA SER A 8 -40.71 -45.97 46.12
C SER A 8 -41.81 -45.50 47.07
N PHE A 9 -41.84 -44.22 47.39
CA PHE A 9 -43.02 -43.59 47.99
C PHE A 9 -43.99 -43.21 46.86
N ALA A 10 -45.03 -44.04 46.68
CA ALA A 10 -46.17 -43.70 45.83
C ALA A 10 -47.06 -42.71 46.58
N PHE A 11 -47.09 -41.45 46.15
CA PHE A 11 -47.98 -40.43 46.69
C PHE A 11 -49.39 -40.64 46.10
N ALA A 12 -50.37 -40.94 46.95
CA ALA A 12 -51.74 -41.17 46.52
C ALA A 12 -52.46 -39.84 46.31
N LEU A 13 -52.89 -39.59 45.06
CA LEU A 13 -53.66 -38.42 44.65
C LEU A 13 -55.07 -38.45 45.26
N LEU A 14 -55.34 -37.61 46.25
CA LEU A 14 -56.67 -37.33 46.78
C LEU A 14 -57.09 -35.93 46.33
N LEU A 15 -57.85 -35.86 45.21
CA LEU A 15 -58.46 -34.62 44.73
C LEU A 15 -59.68 -34.28 45.61
N SER A 16 -59.51 -33.40 46.60
CA SER A 16 -60.61 -32.70 47.24
C SER A 16 -60.73 -31.29 46.66
N GLY A 17 -61.82 -31.05 45.92
CA GLY A 17 -62.11 -29.77 45.30
C GLY A 17 -62.44 -28.67 46.31
N GLY A 18 -61.67 -27.59 46.26
CA GLY A 18 -61.99 -26.27 46.78
C GLY A 18 -61.23 -25.25 45.93
N VAL A 19 -61.96 -24.42 45.18
CA VAL A 19 -61.37 -23.36 44.34
C VAL A 19 -60.99 -22.19 45.26
N SER A 20 -59.76 -22.23 45.78
CA SER A 20 -59.04 -21.02 46.20
C SER A 20 -58.24 -20.52 45.00
N ALA A 21 -58.05 -19.21 44.87
CA ALA A 21 -57.22 -18.63 43.81
C ALA A 21 -55.84 -19.31 43.80
N GLN A 22 -55.33 -19.60 42.60
CA GLN A 22 -54.02 -20.23 42.39
C GLN A 22 -52.97 -19.12 42.56
N GLU A 23 -52.29 -19.05 43.71
CA GLU A 23 -51.43 -17.92 44.06
C GLU A 23 -49.92 -18.18 43.88
N ALA A 24 -49.53 -19.41 43.53
CA ALA A 24 -48.17 -19.74 43.15
C ALA A 24 -48.05 -19.95 41.63
N SER A 25 -47.00 -19.39 41.04
CA SER A 25 -46.63 -19.63 39.63
C SER A 25 -45.21 -20.12 39.52
N PHE A 26 -45.00 -21.16 38.70
CA PHE A 26 -43.69 -21.61 38.27
C PHE A 26 -43.39 -21.01 36.90
N ASN A 27 -42.21 -20.44 36.75
CA ASN A 27 -41.75 -19.77 35.55
C ASN A 27 -40.47 -20.45 35.06
N ALA A 28 -40.49 -20.95 33.83
CA ALA A 28 -39.30 -21.43 33.18
C ALA A 28 -38.55 -20.26 32.52
N GLY A 29 -37.23 -20.20 32.74
CA GLY A 29 -36.36 -19.20 32.11
C GLY A 29 -36.34 -19.32 30.58
N SER A 30 -35.98 -18.23 29.91
CA SER A 30 -35.73 -18.23 28.47
C SER A 30 -34.33 -17.74 28.16
N GLY A 31 -33.72 -18.27 27.09
CA GLY A 31 -32.35 -17.92 26.72
C GLY A 31 -31.93 -18.50 25.37
N THR A 32 -30.63 -18.46 25.12
CA THR A 32 -30.01 -18.91 23.89
C THR A 32 -28.79 -19.77 24.18
N ALA A 33 -28.48 -20.72 23.31
CA ALA A 33 -27.24 -21.49 23.36
C ALA A 33 -26.68 -21.68 21.93
N PRO A 34 -25.35 -21.75 21.73
CA PRO A 34 -24.80 -22.15 20.44
C PRO A 34 -25.05 -23.64 20.18
N GLU A 35 -25.20 -24.02 18.91
CA GLU A 35 -25.16 -25.44 18.49
C GLU A 35 -23.83 -26.06 18.90
N GLY A 36 -23.86 -27.24 19.55
CA GLY A 36 -22.68 -27.86 20.15
C GLY A 36 -22.16 -27.18 21.43
N GLY A 37 -22.73 -26.04 21.82
CA GLY A 37 -22.42 -25.31 23.05
C GLY A 37 -23.46 -25.53 24.16
N SER A 38 -23.34 -24.80 25.27
CA SER A 38 -24.22 -24.92 26.44
C SER A 38 -24.89 -23.61 26.85
N GLY A 39 -26.06 -23.69 27.47
CA GLY A 39 -26.75 -22.55 28.10
C GLY A 39 -27.53 -22.98 29.35
N THR A 40 -27.47 -22.17 30.41
CA THR A 40 -28.13 -22.45 31.69
C THR A 40 -29.42 -21.64 31.81
N LEU A 41 -30.53 -22.28 32.19
CA LEU A 41 -31.79 -21.60 32.48
C LEU A 41 -32.25 -21.90 33.91
N SER A 42 -32.79 -20.88 34.59
CA SER A 42 -33.37 -21.00 35.93
C SER A 42 -34.88 -21.25 35.86
N MET A 43 -35.36 -22.14 36.72
CA MET A 43 -36.78 -22.37 36.99
C MET A 43 -37.13 -21.68 38.31
N THR A 44 -38.05 -20.73 38.26
CA THR A 44 -38.36 -19.87 39.41
C THR A 44 -39.80 -19.99 39.86
N MET A 45 -40.07 -19.61 41.11
CA MET A 45 -41.40 -19.56 41.70
C MET A 45 -41.73 -18.15 42.17
N ASP A 46 -42.91 -17.67 41.80
CA ASP A 46 -43.58 -16.58 42.53
C ASP A 46 -44.67 -17.19 43.40
N ASN A 47 -44.80 -16.70 44.62
CA ASN A 47 -45.85 -17.13 45.54
C ASN A 47 -46.29 -15.95 46.40
N THR A 48 -47.60 -15.81 46.57
CA THR A 48 -48.19 -14.82 47.47
C THR A 48 -49.29 -15.48 48.29
N GLY A 49 -49.31 -15.29 49.61
CA GLY A 49 -50.41 -15.70 50.47
C GLY A 49 -50.43 -17.16 50.90
N GLN A 50 -49.48 -18.00 50.45
CA GLN A 50 -49.42 -19.43 50.79
C GLN A 50 -48.15 -19.82 51.55
N GLU A 51 -48.26 -20.73 52.52
CA GLU A 51 -47.12 -21.36 53.19
C GLU A 51 -46.79 -22.69 52.50
N ILE A 52 -45.73 -22.69 51.69
CA ILE A 52 -45.29 -23.84 50.90
C ILE A 52 -44.28 -24.66 51.71
N ALA A 53 -44.61 -25.92 52.00
CA ALA A 53 -43.76 -26.85 52.75
C ALA A 53 -42.77 -27.65 51.87
N GLY A 54 -42.92 -27.55 50.55
CA GLY A 54 -42.12 -28.26 49.55
C GLY A 54 -42.77 -28.20 48.17
N TRP A 55 -42.08 -28.70 47.17
CA TRP A 55 -42.55 -28.74 45.79
C TRP A 55 -41.96 -29.93 45.04
N SER A 56 -42.57 -30.26 43.92
CA SER A 56 -41.96 -31.09 42.89
C SER A 56 -42.26 -30.51 41.51
N LEU A 57 -41.33 -30.68 40.58
CA LEU A 57 -41.48 -30.25 39.20
C LEU A 57 -40.74 -31.19 38.26
N GLY A 58 -41.28 -31.35 37.06
CA GLY A 58 -40.53 -31.76 35.88
C GLY A 58 -40.49 -30.58 34.92
N VAL A 59 -39.37 -30.40 34.22
CA VAL A 59 -39.24 -29.46 33.10
C VAL A 59 -38.73 -30.22 31.89
N CYS A 60 -39.43 -30.08 30.76
CA CYS A 60 -39.20 -30.80 29.52
C CYS A 60 -38.69 -29.88 28.41
N ASN A 61 -37.90 -30.45 27.51
CA ASN A 61 -37.42 -29.87 26.26
C ASN A 61 -37.54 -30.89 25.11
N ASP A 62 -37.41 -30.42 23.86
CA ASP A 62 -37.23 -31.28 22.70
C ASP A 62 -35.75 -31.71 22.59
N PRO A 63 -35.42 -33.00 22.82
CA PRO A 63 -34.04 -33.49 22.72
C PRO A 63 -33.44 -33.43 21.31
N ALA A 64 -34.25 -33.18 20.27
CA ALA A 64 -33.75 -32.95 18.92
C ALA A 64 -33.10 -31.57 18.77
N VAL A 65 -33.49 -30.58 19.61
CA VAL A 65 -32.96 -29.21 19.57
C VAL A 65 -31.91 -29.01 20.66
N ALA A 66 -32.19 -29.45 21.89
CA ALA A 66 -31.26 -29.33 23.01
C ALA A 66 -31.43 -30.50 23.98
N THR A 67 -30.38 -30.93 24.66
CA THR A 67 -30.45 -31.97 25.72
C THR A 67 -29.96 -31.44 27.05
N VAL A 68 -30.45 -31.97 28.18
CA VAL A 68 -29.90 -31.58 29.50
C VAL A 68 -28.57 -32.28 29.77
N ASN A 69 -27.53 -31.49 30.03
CA ASN A 69 -26.21 -31.98 30.43
C ASN A 69 -26.11 -32.13 31.95
N ASP A 70 -26.61 -31.13 32.69
CA ASP A 70 -26.63 -31.13 34.15
C ASP A 70 -27.84 -30.35 34.70
N ALA A 71 -28.18 -30.57 35.96
CA ALA A 71 -29.20 -29.78 36.66
C ALA A 71 -28.85 -29.65 38.13
N ASN A 72 -28.93 -28.41 38.64
CA ASN A 72 -28.43 -28.02 39.94
C ASN A 72 -29.52 -27.37 40.78
N SER A 73 -29.43 -27.55 42.10
CA SER A 73 -30.37 -26.90 43.01
C SER A 73 -30.23 -25.39 42.92
N GLY A 74 -31.36 -24.68 42.86
CA GLY A 74 -31.37 -23.23 42.85
C GLY A 74 -30.80 -22.64 44.14
N ALA A 75 -30.20 -21.46 44.06
CA ALA A 75 -29.54 -20.82 45.19
C ALA A 75 -30.51 -20.55 46.37
N ASP A 76 -31.75 -20.17 46.06
CA ASP A 76 -32.78 -19.93 47.07
C ASP A 76 -33.24 -21.24 47.72
N THR A 77 -33.30 -22.32 46.95
CA THR A 77 -33.64 -23.66 47.46
C THR A 77 -32.66 -24.12 48.53
N GLU A 78 -31.35 -23.92 48.32
CA GLU A 78 -30.29 -24.32 49.26
C GLU A 78 -30.33 -23.57 50.61
N THR A 79 -31.15 -22.54 50.73
CA THR A 79 -31.32 -21.76 51.98
C THR A 79 -32.76 -21.74 52.49
N ALA A 80 -33.67 -22.44 51.82
CA ALA A 80 -35.12 -22.38 52.03
C ALA A 80 -35.58 -22.87 53.42
N LYS A 81 -34.74 -23.62 54.15
CA LYS A 81 -35.03 -24.10 55.50
C LYS A 81 -34.39 -23.20 56.55
N ASN A 82 -34.92 -21.98 56.71
CA ASN A 82 -34.44 -21.00 57.68
C ASN A 82 -32.93 -20.68 57.54
N GLY A 83 -32.42 -20.57 56.31
CA GLY A 83 -31.01 -20.32 56.00
C GLY A 83 -30.15 -21.59 55.87
N SER A 84 -30.77 -22.77 55.83
CA SER A 84 -30.10 -24.06 55.58
C SER A 84 -30.78 -24.80 54.42
N ALA A 85 -30.13 -25.84 53.90
CA ALA A 85 -30.68 -26.71 52.88
C ALA A 85 -31.93 -27.48 53.37
N PRO A 86 -32.87 -27.81 52.47
CA PRO A 86 -34.06 -28.59 52.79
C PRO A 86 -33.71 -30.00 53.28
N ASP A 87 -34.62 -30.61 54.04
CA ASP A 87 -34.44 -31.99 54.54
C ASP A 87 -34.37 -33.02 53.40
N PHE A 88 -34.96 -32.70 52.25
CA PHE A 88 -34.90 -33.51 51.04
C PHE A 88 -34.85 -32.61 49.82
N ASN A 89 -33.89 -32.85 48.94
CA ASN A 89 -33.79 -32.26 47.62
C ASN A 89 -33.20 -33.31 46.69
N GLN A 90 -34.00 -33.80 45.75
CA GLN A 90 -33.57 -34.79 44.78
C GLN A 90 -33.79 -34.26 43.38
N ILE A 91 -32.71 -34.26 42.59
CA ILE A 91 -32.71 -33.86 41.19
C ILE A 91 -32.50 -35.10 40.31
N GLY A 92 -33.22 -35.15 39.20
CA GLY A 92 -33.07 -36.16 38.15
C GLY A 92 -32.79 -35.50 36.81
N ILE A 93 -31.89 -36.07 36.03
CA ILE A 93 -31.43 -35.54 34.74
C ILE A 93 -31.78 -36.55 33.65
N PHE A 94 -32.40 -36.07 32.58
CA PHE A 94 -32.84 -36.82 31.41
C PHE A 94 -32.48 -36.03 30.15
N PRO A 95 -32.22 -36.67 29.00
CA PRO A 95 -31.97 -35.94 27.76
C PRO A 95 -33.11 -34.96 27.40
N GLU A 96 -34.36 -35.38 27.64
CA GLU A 96 -35.58 -34.62 27.41
C GLU A 96 -36.00 -33.69 28.56
N GLY A 97 -35.19 -33.55 29.62
CA GLY A 97 -35.49 -32.60 30.70
C GLY A 97 -34.90 -32.92 32.07
N ALA A 98 -35.36 -32.22 33.09
CA ALA A 98 -34.93 -32.42 34.47
C ALA A 98 -36.12 -32.48 35.42
N THR A 99 -35.94 -33.15 36.56
CA THR A 99 -36.94 -33.20 37.64
C THR A 99 -36.33 -32.74 38.96
N GLN A 100 -37.12 -32.11 39.81
CA GLN A 100 -36.75 -31.82 41.20
C GLN A 100 -37.89 -32.20 42.14
N GLY A 101 -37.55 -32.77 43.29
CA GLY A 101 -38.47 -32.94 44.42
C GLY A 101 -37.84 -32.42 45.70
N VAL A 102 -38.55 -31.53 46.40
CA VAL A 102 -38.08 -30.85 47.61
C VAL A 102 -39.08 -31.00 48.76
N VAL A 103 -38.58 -31.38 49.94
CA VAL A 103 -39.30 -31.27 51.22
C VAL A 103 -38.47 -30.40 52.15
N LEU A 104 -38.99 -29.22 52.50
CA LEU A 104 -38.24 -28.24 53.27
C LEU A 104 -37.88 -28.75 54.66
N CYS A 105 -38.88 -29.26 55.39
CA CYS A 105 -38.69 -29.80 56.73
C CYS A 105 -39.69 -30.94 57.01
N PHE A 106 -39.20 -32.15 57.26
CA PHE A 106 -40.05 -33.31 57.56
C PHE A 106 -40.87 -33.14 58.85
N THR A 107 -40.44 -32.25 59.75
CA THR A 107 -41.14 -31.92 60.99
C THR A 107 -42.04 -30.68 60.88
N GLY A 108 -42.13 -30.06 59.70
CA GLY A 108 -42.93 -28.84 59.48
C GLY A 108 -42.32 -27.57 60.08
N CYS A 109 -41.01 -27.55 60.29
CA CYS A 109 -40.30 -26.44 60.93
C CYS A 109 -39.95 -25.26 60.01
N ALA A 110 -40.20 -25.37 58.71
CA ALA A 110 -39.91 -24.36 57.70
C ALA A 110 -40.93 -24.42 56.57
N VAL A 111 -41.27 -23.25 56.04
CA VAL A 111 -42.13 -23.02 54.88
C VAL A 111 -41.57 -21.85 54.08
N VAL A 112 -41.78 -21.85 52.76
CA VAL A 112 -41.59 -20.68 51.90
C VAL A 112 -42.92 -19.91 51.86
N THR A 113 -42.88 -18.62 52.19
CA THR A 113 -44.05 -17.72 52.18
C THR A 113 -44.02 -16.86 50.93
N ASP A 114 -44.27 -15.55 51.05
CA ASP A 114 -44.30 -14.63 49.92
C ASP A 114 -42.90 -14.47 49.31
N VAL A 115 -42.76 -14.89 48.05
CA VAL A 115 -41.52 -14.81 47.29
C VAL A 115 -41.81 -14.38 45.86
N SER A 116 -40.83 -13.75 45.22
CA SER A 116 -40.87 -13.50 43.78
C SER A 116 -39.53 -13.87 43.17
N GLY A 117 -39.57 -14.59 42.05
CA GLY A 117 -38.40 -15.09 41.36
C GLY A 117 -37.57 -16.10 42.16
N PHE A 118 -38.18 -16.83 43.11
CA PHE A 118 -37.48 -17.80 43.95
C PHE A 118 -36.87 -18.90 43.10
N GLU A 119 -35.54 -19.02 43.08
CA GLU A 119 -34.82 -19.98 42.24
C GLU A 119 -34.93 -21.41 42.79
N MET A 120 -35.72 -22.24 42.12
CA MET A 120 -35.94 -23.64 42.49
C MET A 120 -34.84 -24.55 41.95
N LEU A 121 -34.57 -24.44 40.65
CA LEU A 121 -33.69 -25.34 39.90
C LEU A 121 -32.98 -24.55 38.80
N THR A 122 -31.72 -24.85 38.55
CA THR A 122 -31.00 -24.44 37.33
C THR A 122 -30.76 -25.67 36.46
N VAL A 123 -30.92 -25.52 35.15
CA VAL A 123 -30.75 -26.61 34.19
C VAL A 123 -29.76 -26.17 33.13
N ASP A 124 -28.70 -26.96 32.96
CA ASP A 124 -27.64 -26.76 31.99
C ASP A 124 -27.98 -27.54 30.72
N TYR A 125 -28.38 -26.83 29.67
CA TYR A 125 -28.71 -27.40 28.37
C TYR A 125 -27.48 -27.41 27.47
N GLN A 126 -27.40 -28.42 26.61
CA GLN A 126 -26.48 -28.53 25.48
C GLN A 126 -27.29 -28.34 24.19
N GLY A 127 -26.90 -27.40 23.33
CA GLY A 127 -27.49 -27.22 22.00
C GLY A 127 -27.10 -28.38 21.08
N VAL A 128 -28.09 -29.03 20.47
CA VAL A 128 -27.90 -30.20 19.59
C VAL A 128 -28.04 -29.83 18.12
N ALA A 129 -29.04 -29.00 17.79
CA ALA A 129 -29.29 -28.52 16.43
C ALA A 129 -29.91 -27.12 16.47
N GLU A 130 -29.62 -26.31 15.45
CA GLU A 130 -30.24 -24.99 15.29
C GLU A 130 -31.78 -25.09 15.31
N GLY A 131 -32.41 -24.26 16.14
CA GLY A 131 -33.85 -24.25 16.33
C GLY A 131 -34.27 -23.76 17.71
N THR A 132 -35.58 -23.69 17.95
CA THR A 132 -36.14 -23.30 19.25
C THR A 132 -36.87 -24.47 19.88
N THR A 133 -36.61 -24.72 21.16
CA THR A 133 -37.43 -25.62 22.00
C THR A 133 -38.14 -24.84 23.09
N ASP A 134 -39.39 -25.23 23.35
CA ASP A 134 -40.08 -24.81 24.56
C ASP A 134 -39.42 -25.47 25.77
N ILE A 135 -39.36 -24.73 26.87
CA ILE A 135 -38.95 -25.20 28.19
C ILE A 135 -40.20 -25.16 29.06
N ALA A 136 -40.90 -26.29 29.09
CA ALA A 136 -42.24 -26.38 29.66
C ALA A 136 -42.26 -27.31 30.86
N PHE A 137 -42.99 -26.93 31.90
CA PHE A 137 -43.24 -27.84 33.03
C PHE A 137 -44.07 -29.05 32.56
N CYS A 138 -43.72 -30.23 33.05
CA CYS A 138 -44.29 -31.49 32.60
C CYS A 138 -44.35 -32.55 33.70
N ASP A 139 -45.29 -33.48 33.57
CA ASP A 139 -45.54 -34.55 34.55
C ASP A 139 -45.15 -35.94 34.00
N SER A 140 -44.29 -35.98 32.98
CA SER A 140 -43.92 -37.20 32.24
C SER A 140 -42.55 -37.77 32.61
N LEU A 141 -41.68 -36.98 33.25
CA LEU A 141 -40.30 -37.37 33.54
C LEU A 141 -40.17 -38.12 34.87
N GLY A 142 -39.24 -39.07 34.93
CA GLY A 142 -39.01 -39.91 36.10
C GLY A 142 -39.79 -41.23 36.12
N SER A 143 -39.41 -42.12 37.04
CA SER A 143 -40.08 -43.41 37.24
C SER A 143 -40.24 -43.70 38.74
N PRO A 144 -41.42 -43.45 39.36
CA PRO A 144 -42.65 -42.95 38.73
C PRO A 144 -42.51 -41.50 38.24
N PRO A 145 -43.36 -41.05 37.29
CA PRO A 145 -43.33 -39.67 36.82
C PRO A 145 -43.52 -38.66 37.94
N VAL A 146 -42.73 -37.58 37.91
CA VAL A 146 -42.74 -36.49 38.89
C VAL A 146 -43.79 -35.48 38.48
N ALA A 147 -44.82 -35.29 39.30
CA ALA A 147 -45.86 -34.29 39.06
C ALA A 147 -45.41 -32.89 39.48
N THR A 148 -45.87 -31.87 38.76
CA THR A 148 -45.58 -30.46 39.03
C THR A 148 -46.57 -29.90 40.04
N VAL A 149 -46.18 -29.87 41.31
CA VAL A 149 -47.04 -29.46 42.43
C VAL A 149 -46.25 -28.71 43.51
N ILE A 150 -46.96 -27.87 44.26
CA ILE A 150 -46.52 -27.34 45.56
C ILE A 150 -47.29 -28.04 46.68
N VAL A 151 -46.70 -28.09 47.88
CA VAL A 151 -47.34 -28.67 49.07
C VAL A 151 -47.74 -27.57 50.03
N VAL A 152 -49.05 -27.38 50.23
CA VAL A 152 -49.62 -26.36 51.12
C VAL A 152 -50.59 -27.03 52.08
N ASN A 153 -50.40 -26.83 53.38
CA ASN A 153 -51.19 -27.49 54.43
C ASN A 153 -51.29 -29.03 54.28
N GLY A 154 -50.23 -29.65 53.74
CA GLY A 154 -50.15 -31.08 53.49
C GLY A 154 -50.90 -31.59 52.24
N ALA A 155 -51.53 -30.69 51.46
CA ALA A 155 -52.15 -31.02 50.19
C ALA A 155 -51.25 -30.63 49.01
N SER A 156 -51.24 -31.45 47.95
CA SER A 156 -50.57 -31.13 46.69
C SER A 156 -51.47 -30.28 45.80
N LEU A 157 -51.00 -29.10 45.41
CA LEU A 157 -51.71 -28.18 44.53
C LEU A 157 -50.85 -27.92 43.28
N ALA A 158 -51.47 -27.94 42.10
CA ALA A 158 -50.77 -27.54 40.88
C ALA A 158 -50.59 -26.01 40.86
N PRO A 159 -49.37 -25.48 40.59
CA PRO A 159 -49.17 -24.05 40.38
C PRO A 159 -49.63 -23.62 38.98
N THR A 160 -49.74 -22.31 38.75
CA THR A 160 -49.76 -21.75 37.39
C THR A 160 -48.39 -22.01 36.75
N GLN A 161 -48.34 -22.43 35.49
CA GLN A 161 -47.08 -22.78 34.82
C GLN A 161 -46.87 -21.89 33.61
N ASN A 162 -45.75 -21.15 33.61
CA ASN A 162 -45.34 -20.27 32.52
C ASN A 162 -44.15 -20.90 31.80
N THR A 163 -44.30 -21.11 30.50
CA THR A 163 -43.30 -21.74 29.63
C THR A 163 -42.22 -20.74 29.23
N GLY A 164 -40.98 -21.19 29.24
CA GLY A 164 -39.83 -20.48 28.70
C GLY A 164 -39.41 -21.07 27.35
N THR A 165 -38.34 -20.55 26.76
CA THR A 165 -37.80 -21.04 25.49
C THR A 165 -36.29 -21.07 25.50
N LEU A 166 -35.70 -22.07 24.85
CA LEU A 166 -34.28 -22.09 24.52
C LEU A 166 -34.13 -22.03 23.00
N ASN A 167 -33.48 -20.97 22.52
CA ASN A 167 -33.13 -20.85 21.10
C ASN A 167 -31.67 -21.28 20.88
N VAL A 168 -31.48 -22.39 20.17
CA VAL A 168 -30.17 -22.87 19.74
C VAL A 168 -29.83 -22.19 18.42
N VAL A 169 -28.73 -21.44 18.41
CA VAL A 169 -28.27 -20.69 17.24
C VAL A 169 -27.09 -21.40 16.57
N GLY A 170 -27.05 -21.38 15.25
CA GLY A 170 -25.92 -21.90 14.48
C GLY A 170 -24.64 -21.15 14.82
N VAL A 171 -23.52 -21.88 14.82
CA VAL A 171 -22.18 -21.32 14.98
C VAL A 171 -21.61 -21.09 13.57
N PRO A 172 -21.14 -19.87 13.23
CA PRO A 172 -20.57 -19.63 11.92
C PRO A 172 -19.28 -20.42 11.71
N ASP A 173 -19.06 -20.88 10.48
CA ASP A 173 -17.78 -21.45 10.07
C ASP A 173 -16.65 -20.42 10.23
N PRO A 174 -15.39 -20.86 10.38
CA PRO A 174 -14.25 -19.95 10.38
C PRO A 174 -14.20 -19.16 9.06
N GLU A 175 -13.96 -17.85 9.18
CA GLU A 175 -13.84 -16.95 8.03
C GLU A 175 -12.43 -16.38 7.98
N TYR A 176 -11.81 -16.42 6.80
CA TYR A 176 -10.46 -15.90 6.59
C TYR A 176 -10.48 -14.77 5.57
N THR A 177 -9.67 -13.75 5.81
CA THR A 177 -9.38 -12.69 4.85
C THR A 177 -7.96 -12.83 4.32
N TYR A 178 -7.81 -12.84 3.00
CA TYR A 178 -6.55 -12.63 2.33
C TYR A 178 -6.40 -11.16 1.96
N SER A 179 -5.29 -10.56 2.36
CA SER A 179 -5.00 -9.16 2.08
C SER A 179 -3.71 -9.04 1.30
N ALA A 180 -3.81 -8.47 0.10
CA ALA A 180 -2.64 -8.01 -0.64
C ALA A 180 -2.28 -6.61 -0.12
N GLY A 181 -1.02 -6.42 0.27
CA GLY A 181 -0.53 -5.10 0.65
C GLY A 181 -0.50 -4.12 -0.53
N SER A 182 -0.12 -2.88 -0.23
CA SER A 182 0.19 -1.89 -1.25
C SER A 182 1.64 -1.43 -1.12
N ALA A 183 2.25 -1.11 -2.25
CA ALA A 183 3.62 -0.60 -2.33
C ALA A 183 3.71 0.59 -3.28
N SER A 184 4.85 1.27 -3.28
CA SER A 184 5.19 2.26 -4.30
C SER A 184 6.61 2.03 -4.81
N ALA A 185 6.84 2.33 -6.08
CA ALA A 185 8.14 2.25 -6.72
C ALA A 185 8.38 3.48 -7.60
N GLY A 186 9.59 4.04 -7.52
CA GLY A 186 10.04 5.08 -8.43
C GLY A 186 10.70 4.47 -9.67
N TYR A 187 10.48 5.05 -10.85
CA TYR A 187 11.20 4.68 -12.08
C TYR A 187 11.69 5.92 -12.84
N ASN A 188 12.80 5.81 -13.56
CA ASN A 188 13.25 6.87 -14.47
C ASN A 188 12.43 6.80 -15.78
N PRO A 189 11.76 7.87 -16.22
CA PRO A 189 11.04 7.87 -17.50
C PRO A 189 11.92 7.57 -18.73
N ALA A 190 13.24 7.67 -18.63
CA ALA A 190 14.15 7.33 -19.72
C ALA A 190 14.29 5.82 -19.96
N ASP A 191 14.32 5.00 -18.90
CA ASP A 191 14.47 3.53 -19.01
C ASP A 191 13.20 2.76 -18.60
N GLY A 192 12.36 3.36 -17.76
CA GLY A 192 11.06 2.83 -17.38
C GLY A 192 11.10 1.66 -16.39
N ASN A 193 12.22 1.43 -15.70
CA ASN A 193 12.39 0.25 -14.87
C ASN A 193 12.09 0.55 -13.39
N ALA A 194 11.29 -0.30 -12.75
CA ALA A 194 11.08 -0.27 -11.31
C ALA A 194 10.84 -1.67 -10.75
N SER A 195 11.09 -1.83 -9.45
CA SER A 195 10.79 -3.03 -8.68
C SER A 195 10.10 -2.69 -7.36
N ALA A 196 9.19 -3.55 -6.90
CA ALA A 196 8.53 -3.42 -5.60
C ALA A 196 8.26 -4.80 -4.99
N SER A 197 8.28 -4.87 -3.67
CA SER A 197 7.86 -6.05 -2.90
C SER A 197 6.54 -5.75 -2.18
N VAL A 198 5.62 -6.71 -2.21
CA VAL A 198 4.31 -6.60 -1.57
C VAL A 198 4.12 -7.76 -0.60
N GLY A 199 3.89 -7.42 0.67
CA GLY A 199 3.51 -8.37 1.70
C GLY A 199 2.07 -8.85 1.53
N ILE A 200 1.85 -10.15 1.69
CA ILE A 200 0.54 -10.81 1.58
C ILE A 200 0.22 -11.45 2.92
N SER A 201 -0.95 -11.15 3.46
CA SER A 201 -1.34 -11.59 4.81
C SER A 201 -2.65 -12.37 4.84
N ILE A 202 -2.75 -13.24 5.86
CA ILE A 202 -3.96 -13.97 6.22
C ILE A 202 -4.42 -13.48 7.60
N THR A 203 -5.73 -13.31 7.78
CA THR A 203 -6.37 -13.04 9.08
C THR A 203 -7.63 -13.86 9.22
N GLU A 204 -7.92 -14.36 10.43
CA GLU A 204 -9.20 -15.00 10.77
C GLU A 204 -10.13 -14.01 11.47
N THR A 205 -11.42 -14.04 11.13
CA THR A 205 -12.46 -13.25 11.81
C THR A 205 -12.76 -13.84 13.18
N ASP A 206 -12.63 -13.05 14.26
CA ASP A 206 -12.99 -13.48 15.62
C ASP A 206 -14.51 -13.59 15.80
N ASN A 207 -15.02 -14.81 15.67
CA ASN A 207 -16.42 -15.16 15.91
C ASN A 207 -16.64 -15.84 17.28
N SER A 208 -15.68 -15.75 18.22
CA SER A 208 -15.77 -16.41 19.53
C SER A 208 -16.95 -15.92 20.38
N GLY A 209 -17.36 -14.66 20.21
CA GLY A 209 -18.57 -14.10 20.83
C GLY A 209 -19.87 -14.77 20.39
N LEU A 210 -19.85 -15.51 19.28
CA LEU A 210 -20.96 -16.30 18.75
C LEU A 210 -20.83 -17.81 19.09
N GLY A 211 -19.82 -18.19 19.89
CA GLY A 211 -19.55 -19.57 20.26
C GLY A 211 -18.67 -20.34 19.27
N ALA A 212 -18.11 -19.68 18.24
CA ALA A 212 -17.17 -20.30 17.32
C ALA A 212 -15.79 -20.51 17.99
N PRO A 213 -15.07 -21.60 17.70
CA PRO A 213 -13.66 -21.71 18.06
C PRO A 213 -12.88 -20.56 17.42
N PHE A 214 -11.92 -19.99 18.15
CA PHE A 214 -11.01 -18.95 17.63
C PHE A 214 -9.72 -18.89 18.49
N PRO A 215 -8.54 -18.71 17.86
CA PRO A 215 -8.29 -18.89 16.44
C PRO A 215 -8.32 -20.37 16.05
N ASN A 216 -8.70 -20.68 14.81
CA ASN A 216 -8.70 -22.05 14.30
C ASN A 216 -7.30 -22.46 13.81
N ALA A 217 -6.97 -23.73 13.99
CA ALA A 217 -5.73 -24.31 13.51
C ALA A 217 -5.85 -24.69 12.03
N THR A 218 -5.04 -24.08 11.19
CA THR A 218 -5.02 -24.30 9.73
C THR A 218 -3.96 -25.33 9.33
N GLN A 219 -4.18 -26.05 8.22
CA GLN A 219 -3.24 -27.08 7.71
C GLN A 219 -2.57 -26.73 6.37
N GLY A 220 -2.97 -25.61 5.77
CA GLY A 220 -2.46 -25.17 4.48
C GLY A 220 -3.34 -24.07 3.88
N PHE A 221 -2.90 -23.56 2.75
CA PHE A 221 -3.66 -22.60 1.96
C PHE A 221 -3.26 -22.68 0.48
N SER A 222 -4.12 -22.15 -0.38
CA SER A 222 -3.77 -21.86 -1.77
C SER A 222 -4.23 -20.47 -2.15
N MET A 223 -3.47 -19.83 -3.03
CA MET A 223 -3.62 -18.44 -3.42
C MET A 223 -3.43 -18.28 -4.93
N GLY A 224 -4.23 -17.41 -5.53
CA GLY A 224 -4.08 -16.88 -6.88
C GLY A 224 -4.27 -15.38 -6.83
N LEU A 225 -3.22 -14.62 -7.17
CA LEU A 225 -3.24 -13.17 -7.19
C LEU A 225 -2.86 -12.69 -8.59
N ALA A 226 -3.80 -12.02 -9.25
CA ALA A 226 -3.59 -11.40 -10.55
C ALA A 226 -2.99 -9.99 -10.38
N ASN A 227 -2.18 -9.58 -11.35
CA ASN A 227 -1.71 -8.21 -11.48
C ASN A 227 -2.10 -7.63 -12.85
N SER A 228 -2.25 -6.31 -12.91
CA SER A 228 -2.45 -5.60 -14.17
C SER A 228 -1.16 -5.53 -15.00
N ALA A 229 -1.28 -5.07 -16.25
CA ALA A 229 -0.26 -5.20 -17.28
C ALA A 229 1.00 -4.33 -17.06
N GLU A 230 0.99 -3.44 -16.07
CA GLU A 230 2.09 -2.53 -15.75
C GLU A 230 3.25 -3.25 -15.04
N VAL A 231 2.97 -4.35 -14.35
CA VAL A 231 3.97 -5.11 -13.58
C VAL A 231 3.92 -6.60 -13.94
N ALA A 232 4.99 -7.31 -13.62
CA ALA A 232 5.06 -8.77 -13.67
C ALA A 232 5.74 -9.28 -12.38
N PRO A 233 5.27 -10.39 -11.80
CA PRO A 233 5.87 -10.96 -10.60
C PRO A 233 7.17 -11.67 -10.96
N THR A 234 8.22 -11.43 -10.18
CA THR A 234 9.56 -12.00 -10.37
C THR A 234 9.88 -13.07 -9.34
N ALA A 235 9.32 -12.96 -8.14
CA ALA A 235 9.47 -13.95 -7.08
C ALA A 235 8.28 -13.92 -6.11
N VAL A 236 8.04 -15.05 -5.44
CA VAL A 236 7.06 -15.18 -4.35
C VAL A 236 7.76 -16.01 -3.27
N ASN A 237 8.02 -15.37 -2.12
CA ASN A 237 8.80 -15.94 -1.05
C ASN A 237 7.90 -16.19 0.16
N PHE A 238 7.89 -17.42 0.69
CA PHE A 238 7.08 -17.77 1.86
C PHE A 238 7.79 -17.40 3.17
N ASP A 239 7.05 -16.84 4.13
CA ASP A 239 7.48 -16.58 5.51
C ASP A 239 6.48 -17.19 6.50
N LEU A 240 6.57 -18.50 6.71
CA LEU A 240 5.64 -19.24 7.57
C LEU A 240 6.14 -19.44 9.00
N GLY A 241 7.42 -19.15 9.27
CA GLY A 241 8.09 -19.51 10.52
C GLY A 241 8.35 -21.01 10.71
N PHE A 242 8.04 -21.84 9.72
CA PHE A 242 8.35 -23.28 9.67
C PHE A 242 8.52 -23.76 8.22
N ASP A 243 9.16 -24.92 8.05
CA ASP A 243 9.28 -25.58 6.75
C ASP A 243 8.00 -26.38 6.45
N ALA A 244 7.31 -26.01 5.37
CA ALA A 244 6.13 -26.74 4.90
C ALA A 244 6.54 -28.00 4.12
N ASP A 245 5.77 -29.09 4.27
CA ASP A 245 5.96 -30.33 3.49
C ASP A 245 5.78 -30.11 1.98
N PHE A 246 4.97 -29.12 1.59
CA PHE A 246 4.78 -28.69 0.21
C PHE A 246 4.55 -27.18 0.14
N ALA A 247 5.29 -26.51 -0.72
CA ALA A 247 5.11 -25.10 -1.05
C ALA A 247 5.56 -24.89 -2.51
N GLU A 248 4.61 -24.58 -3.39
CA GLU A 248 4.87 -24.42 -4.83
C GLU A 248 4.32 -23.09 -5.32
N VAL A 249 5.06 -22.45 -6.23
CA VAL A 249 4.71 -21.16 -6.85
C VAL A 249 4.66 -21.32 -8.37
N GLY A 250 3.62 -20.79 -8.98
CA GLY A 250 3.54 -20.56 -10.42
C GLY A 250 3.61 -19.06 -10.72
N LEU A 251 4.56 -18.64 -11.56
CA LEU A 251 4.67 -17.25 -12.02
C LEU A 251 4.13 -17.11 -13.46
N PHE A 252 3.29 -16.11 -13.68
CA PHE A 252 2.69 -15.77 -14.95
C PHE A 252 2.86 -14.26 -15.21
N ALA A 253 2.77 -13.83 -16.46
CA ALA A 253 2.85 -12.39 -16.77
C ALA A 253 1.73 -11.57 -16.11
N ASN A 254 0.56 -12.19 -15.86
CA ASN A 254 -0.63 -11.56 -15.31
C ASN A 254 -0.90 -11.94 -13.84
N GLY A 255 0.04 -12.58 -13.15
CA GLY A 255 -0.15 -12.94 -11.74
C GLY A 255 0.74 -14.08 -11.28
N TRP A 256 0.51 -14.52 -10.05
CA TRP A 256 1.13 -15.73 -9.51
C TRP A 256 0.13 -16.57 -8.74
N THR A 257 0.41 -17.86 -8.66
CA THR A 257 -0.33 -18.81 -7.82
C THR A 257 0.61 -19.43 -6.80
N ALA A 258 0.12 -19.69 -5.59
CA ALA A 258 0.84 -20.42 -4.56
C ALA A 258 -0.04 -21.53 -3.97
N GLY A 259 0.57 -22.66 -3.63
CA GLY A 259 -0.09 -23.74 -2.90
C GLY A 259 0.81 -24.25 -1.79
N VAL A 260 0.28 -24.32 -0.57
CA VAL A 260 1.03 -24.70 0.62
C VAL A 260 0.27 -25.78 1.40
N VAL A 261 0.97 -26.87 1.72
CA VAL A 261 0.53 -27.89 2.68
C VAL A 261 1.57 -27.96 3.79
N TYR A 262 1.16 -27.67 5.02
CA TYR A 262 2.10 -27.58 6.14
C TYR A 262 2.70 -28.94 6.50
N SER A 263 1.86 -29.98 6.58
CA SER A 263 2.30 -31.36 6.84
C SER A 263 1.32 -32.37 6.23
N PHE A 264 1.81 -33.29 5.39
CA PHE A 264 1.01 -34.41 4.87
C PHE A 264 0.66 -35.44 5.94
N THR A 265 1.49 -35.53 6.98
CA THR A 265 1.28 -36.45 8.11
C THR A 265 0.50 -35.82 9.27
N GLY A 266 0.19 -34.53 9.16
CA GLY A 266 -0.38 -33.71 10.23
C GLY A 266 0.66 -33.26 11.27
N GLY A 267 0.20 -32.58 12.33
CA GLY A 267 1.02 -32.17 13.47
C GLY A 267 1.74 -30.83 13.34
N VAL A 268 1.68 -30.17 12.18
CA VAL A 268 2.07 -28.76 11.98
C VAL A 268 0.83 -27.99 11.57
N THR A 269 0.55 -26.92 12.30
CA THR A 269 -0.59 -26.02 12.04
C THR A 269 -0.18 -24.57 12.28
N ALA A 270 -0.83 -23.64 11.59
CA ALA A 270 -0.71 -22.21 11.83
C ALA A 270 -2.07 -21.61 12.22
N SER A 271 -2.08 -20.49 12.91
CA SER A 271 -3.29 -19.78 13.31
C SER A 271 -3.13 -18.28 13.02
N PHE A 272 -4.20 -17.61 12.62
CA PHE A 272 -4.16 -16.25 12.07
C PHE A 272 -5.01 -15.26 12.87
N GLU A 273 -4.79 -15.18 14.20
CA GLU A 273 -5.53 -14.29 15.11
C GLU A 273 -5.45 -12.81 14.71
N THR A 274 -4.29 -12.40 14.19
CA THR A 274 -4.09 -11.08 13.59
C THR A 274 -3.55 -11.23 12.17
N ALA A 275 -3.64 -10.16 11.38
CA ALA A 275 -3.04 -10.12 10.05
C ALA A 275 -1.57 -10.52 10.12
N THR A 276 -1.27 -11.68 9.56
CA THR A 276 0.05 -12.31 9.58
C THR A 276 0.52 -12.41 8.15
N GLU A 277 1.63 -11.75 7.83
CA GLU A 277 2.28 -11.88 6.53
C GLU A 277 2.81 -13.31 6.37
N VAL A 278 2.46 -13.96 5.26
CA VAL A 278 2.86 -15.34 4.95
C VAL A 278 3.67 -15.43 3.66
N ILE A 279 3.62 -14.38 2.84
CA ILE A 279 4.29 -14.28 1.55
C ILE A 279 4.79 -12.85 1.37
N SER A 280 6.00 -12.71 0.84
CA SER A 280 6.49 -11.49 0.19
C SER A 280 6.62 -11.74 -1.31
N ALA A 281 5.85 -11.01 -2.12
CA ALA A 281 5.85 -11.12 -3.58
C ALA A 281 6.61 -9.94 -4.21
N ASP A 282 7.61 -10.25 -5.02
CA ASP A 282 8.43 -9.28 -5.73
C ASP A 282 7.89 -9.07 -7.15
N TYR A 283 7.83 -7.81 -7.57
CA TYR A 283 7.35 -7.37 -8.87
C TYR A 283 8.38 -6.47 -9.54
N GLU A 284 8.39 -6.49 -10.87
CA GLU A 284 9.07 -5.52 -11.71
C GLU A 284 8.10 -4.93 -12.73
N THR A 285 8.44 -3.80 -13.34
CA THR A 285 7.69 -3.27 -14.48
C THR A 285 7.64 -4.30 -15.61
N ALA A 286 6.45 -4.57 -16.15
CA ALA A 286 6.28 -5.51 -17.24
C ALA A 286 6.78 -4.89 -18.56
N GLY A 287 8.08 -5.00 -18.79
CA GLY A 287 8.77 -4.28 -19.85
C GLY A 287 9.25 -2.91 -19.38
N SER A 288 9.27 -1.94 -20.30
CA SER A 288 9.77 -0.59 -20.02
C SER A 288 8.61 0.40 -19.98
N MET A 289 8.50 1.13 -18.86
CA MET A 289 7.64 2.32 -18.74
C MET A 289 8.28 3.57 -19.37
N ALA A 290 9.26 3.42 -20.26
CA ALA A 290 9.97 4.55 -20.87
C ALA A 290 9.00 5.47 -21.63
N GLY A 291 9.19 6.78 -21.46
CA GLY A 291 8.32 7.84 -21.96
C GLY A 291 7.04 8.06 -21.15
N ASN A 292 6.79 7.30 -20.08
CA ASN A 292 5.70 7.60 -19.15
C ASN A 292 6.18 8.60 -18.08
N GLU A 293 5.78 9.86 -18.22
CA GLU A 293 6.11 10.95 -17.28
C GLU A 293 5.02 11.20 -16.23
N THR A 294 3.92 10.44 -16.24
CA THR A 294 2.77 10.66 -15.36
C THR A 294 2.59 9.60 -14.28
N GLY A 295 3.27 8.47 -14.41
CA GLY A 295 3.11 7.31 -13.54
C GLY A 295 1.98 6.38 -13.94
N ALA A 296 1.77 5.35 -13.13
CA ALA A 296 0.69 4.39 -13.27
C ALA A 296 0.39 3.71 -11.92
N THR A 297 -0.78 3.08 -11.82
CA THR A 297 -1.12 2.22 -10.69
C THR A 297 -1.34 0.82 -11.21
N ALA A 298 -0.53 -0.13 -10.73
CA ALA A 298 -0.76 -1.54 -10.99
C ALA A 298 -1.70 -2.12 -9.94
N SER A 299 -2.82 -2.71 -10.36
CA SER A 299 -3.77 -3.35 -9.44
C SER A 299 -3.33 -4.78 -9.14
N LEU A 300 -3.43 -5.19 -7.87
CA LEU A 300 -3.23 -6.57 -7.42
C LEU A 300 -4.57 -7.11 -6.91
N THR A 301 -5.17 -8.05 -7.66
CA THR A 301 -6.54 -8.51 -7.40
C THR A 301 -6.58 -10.02 -7.22
N TRP A 302 -7.26 -10.48 -6.17
CA TRP A 302 -7.42 -11.92 -5.91
C TRP A 302 -8.24 -12.61 -7.03
N ASP A 303 -7.76 -13.76 -7.52
CA ASP A 303 -8.33 -14.44 -8.69
C ASP A 303 -8.31 -15.97 -8.52
N ASP A 304 -9.50 -16.58 -8.38
CA ASP A 304 -9.70 -18.04 -8.32
C ASP A 304 -9.52 -18.74 -9.70
N GLY A 305 -9.44 -17.97 -10.77
CA GLY A 305 -9.28 -18.44 -12.15
C GLY A 305 -7.83 -18.55 -12.61
N LEU A 306 -6.86 -18.09 -11.82
CA LEU A 306 -5.48 -17.99 -12.22
C LEU A 306 -4.76 -19.35 -12.19
N GLY A 307 -3.94 -19.62 -13.20
CA GLY A 307 -3.17 -20.87 -13.33
C GLY A 307 -3.83 -21.91 -14.25
N SER A 308 -3.10 -22.99 -14.51
CA SER A 308 -3.61 -24.15 -15.28
C SER A 308 -3.12 -25.47 -14.66
N PRO A 309 -3.97 -26.18 -13.89
CA PRO A 309 -5.36 -25.85 -13.57
C PRO A 309 -5.50 -24.58 -12.71
N PRO A 310 -6.67 -23.89 -12.72
CA PRO A 310 -6.92 -22.76 -11.85
C PRO A 310 -6.73 -23.10 -10.37
N VAL A 311 -6.16 -22.16 -9.61
CA VAL A 311 -5.91 -22.29 -8.17
C VAL A 311 -6.95 -21.47 -7.41
N ALA A 312 -7.78 -22.14 -6.61
CA ALA A 312 -8.76 -21.48 -5.75
C ALA A 312 -8.07 -20.84 -4.53
N ASN A 313 -8.59 -19.70 -4.07
CA ASN A 313 -8.13 -19.04 -2.86
C ASN A 313 -8.85 -19.60 -1.64
N VAL A 314 -8.20 -20.55 -0.96
CA VAL A 314 -8.80 -21.26 0.17
C VAL A 314 -7.81 -21.49 1.31
N VAL A 315 -8.30 -21.44 2.54
CA VAL A 315 -7.61 -21.90 3.75
C VAL A 315 -8.11 -23.28 4.11
N VAL A 316 -7.22 -24.17 4.55
CA VAL A 316 -7.60 -25.52 5.00
C VAL A 316 -7.73 -25.53 6.52
N VAL A 317 -8.92 -25.87 7.03
CA VAL A 317 -9.22 -26.06 8.45
C VAL A 317 -9.91 -27.40 8.64
N ASP A 318 -9.42 -28.20 9.58
CA ASP A 318 -9.84 -29.59 9.83
C ASP A 318 -10.04 -30.44 8.57
N GLY A 319 -9.21 -30.20 7.55
CA GLY A 319 -9.26 -30.88 6.26
C GLY A 319 -10.33 -30.39 5.27
N ALA A 320 -11.17 -29.42 5.66
CA ALA A 320 -12.09 -28.72 4.78
C ALA A 320 -11.41 -27.50 4.15
N SER A 321 -11.77 -27.19 2.89
CA SER A 321 -11.31 -25.98 2.19
C SER A 321 -12.35 -24.87 2.34
N LEU A 322 -11.96 -23.79 3.02
CA LEU A 322 -12.78 -22.61 3.27
C LEU A 322 -12.35 -21.48 2.33
N ILE A 323 -13.29 -20.89 1.62
CA ILE A 323 -13.02 -19.76 0.71
C ILE A 323 -12.67 -18.52 1.53
N ALA A 324 -11.61 -17.82 1.13
CA ALA A 324 -11.22 -16.57 1.76
C ALA A 324 -12.03 -15.38 1.21
N VAL A 325 -12.22 -14.37 2.05
CA VAL A 325 -12.64 -13.03 1.68
C VAL A 325 -11.40 -12.26 1.21
N PHE A 326 -11.57 -11.36 0.25
CA PHE A 326 -10.46 -10.70 -0.42
C PHE A 326 -10.38 -9.21 -0.07
N SER A 327 -9.16 -8.77 0.23
CA SER A 327 -8.75 -7.37 0.21
C SER A 327 -7.65 -7.20 -0.82
N ASP A 328 -7.98 -6.53 -1.92
CA ASP A 328 -7.05 -6.24 -3.01
C ASP A 328 -5.97 -5.22 -2.60
N GLY A 329 -4.88 -5.20 -3.37
CA GLY A 329 -3.73 -4.33 -3.18
C GLY A 329 -3.40 -3.55 -4.45
N ALA A 330 -2.36 -2.72 -4.38
CA ALA A 330 -1.86 -1.99 -5.55
C ALA A 330 -0.38 -1.61 -5.42
N ILE A 331 0.29 -1.42 -6.57
CA ILE A 331 1.63 -0.85 -6.65
C ILE A 331 1.52 0.50 -7.36
N GLU A 332 1.88 1.58 -6.68
CA GLU A 332 1.99 2.91 -7.30
C GLU A 332 3.37 3.08 -7.96
N LEU A 333 3.38 3.23 -9.29
CA LEU A 333 4.57 3.50 -10.09
C LEU A 333 4.67 5.00 -10.32
N ASN A 334 5.67 5.62 -9.71
CA ASN A 334 5.87 7.06 -9.76
C ASN A 334 7.05 7.39 -10.67
N PRO A 335 6.89 8.30 -11.65
CA PRO A 335 7.99 8.76 -12.47
C PRO A 335 8.90 9.61 -11.61
N VAL A 336 10.19 9.33 -11.70
CA VAL A 336 11.24 9.98 -10.94
C VAL A 336 12.22 10.54 -11.95
N VAL A 337 12.22 11.87 -12.12
CA VAL A 337 13.16 12.56 -12.99
C VAL A 337 14.44 12.86 -12.21
N THR A 338 15.53 12.20 -12.58
CA THR A 338 16.88 12.54 -12.14
C THR A 338 17.42 13.66 -13.03
N VAL A 339 18.19 14.57 -12.44
CA VAL A 339 18.80 15.69 -13.17
C VAL A 339 20.16 15.27 -13.70
N ASP A 340 20.39 15.44 -15.00
CA ASP A 340 21.71 15.24 -15.60
C ASP A 340 22.75 16.13 -14.93
N PHE A 341 23.99 15.67 -14.80
CA PHE A 341 25.05 16.47 -14.19
C PHE A 341 26.38 16.28 -14.92
N ILE A 342 27.34 17.14 -14.61
CA ILE A 342 28.75 16.96 -14.98
C ILE A 342 29.54 16.72 -13.69
N ARG A 343 30.28 15.62 -13.63
CA ARG A 343 31.12 15.29 -12.48
C ARG A 343 32.25 16.30 -12.36
N GLY A 344 32.33 16.94 -11.21
CA GLY A 344 33.26 18.02 -10.90
C GLY A 344 32.75 19.43 -11.20
N ASP A 345 31.52 19.60 -11.69
CA ASP A 345 30.85 20.91 -11.84
C ASP A 345 30.08 21.24 -10.55
N ALA A 346 30.80 21.76 -9.56
CA ALA A 346 30.26 21.99 -8.23
C ALA A 346 29.47 23.30 -8.12
N ASN A 347 29.77 24.27 -8.99
CA ASN A 347 29.07 25.56 -9.02
C ASN A 347 27.93 25.61 -10.05
N ALA A 348 27.66 24.49 -10.75
CA ALA A 348 26.59 24.33 -11.73
C ALA A 348 26.69 25.32 -12.92
N ASP A 349 27.90 25.64 -13.36
CA ASP A 349 28.15 26.53 -14.52
C ASP A 349 28.40 25.77 -15.83
N ALA A 350 28.25 24.44 -15.80
CA ALA A 350 28.47 23.50 -16.89
C ALA A 350 29.95 23.37 -17.34
N VAL A 351 30.91 23.92 -16.58
CA VAL A 351 32.32 23.91 -16.95
C VAL A 351 33.21 23.53 -15.76
N VAL A 352 33.71 22.29 -15.77
CA VAL A 352 34.68 21.86 -14.74
C VAL A 352 36.01 22.60 -14.83
N ASN A 353 36.23 23.52 -13.89
CA ASN A 353 37.37 24.39 -13.79
C ASN A 353 37.81 24.64 -12.34
N ILE A 354 38.61 25.68 -12.11
CA ILE A 354 39.17 25.95 -10.77
C ILE A 354 38.09 26.51 -9.83
N ALA A 355 37.08 27.18 -10.39
CA ALA A 355 35.95 27.72 -9.65
C ALA A 355 35.22 26.63 -8.87
N ASP A 356 35.10 25.41 -9.42
CA ASP A 356 34.46 24.27 -8.76
C ASP A 356 35.21 23.80 -7.52
N GLY A 357 36.52 23.63 -7.63
CA GLY A 357 37.34 23.27 -6.48
C GLY A 357 37.33 24.36 -5.39
N VAL A 358 37.23 25.63 -5.78
CA VAL A 358 37.06 26.75 -4.83
C VAL A 358 35.66 26.74 -4.21
N TRP A 359 34.63 26.40 -4.98
CA TRP A 359 33.24 26.30 -4.53
C TRP A 359 33.10 25.25 -3.42
N ILE A 360 33.63 24.04 -3.63
CA ILE A 360 33.65 22.96 -2.64
C ILE A 360 34.33 23.41 -1.34
N ILE A 361 35.47 24.12 -1.42
CA ILE A 361 36.15 24.66 -0.23
C ILE A 361 35.29 25.70 0.49
N TYR A 362 34.61 26.58 -0.26
CA TYR A 362 33.73 27.59 0.28
C TYR A 362 32.54 26.98 1.03
N GLU A 363 31.91 25.99 0.41
CA GLU A 363 30.81 25.22 0.99
C GLU A 363 31.24 24.52 2.29
N LEU A 364 32.34 23.77 2.27
CA LEU A 364 32.77 22.95 3.40
C LEU A 364 33.32 23.74 4.60
N PHE A 365 34.03 24.84 4.35
CA PHE A 365 34.83 25.51 5.40
C PHE A 365 34.46 26.97 5.66
N LEU A 366 33.74 27.62 4.75
CA LEU A 366 33.51 29.07 4.80
C LEU A 366 32.03 29.44 4.83
N ASN A 367 31.14 28.47 5.10
CA ASN A 367 29.68 28.65 5.05
C ASN A 367 29.21 29.30 3.74
N GLY A 368 29.83 28.91 2.62
CA GLY A 368 29.39 29.29 1.29
C GLY A 368 28.03 28.68 0.92
N PRO A 369 27.45 29.07 -0.23
CA PRO A 369 26.26 28.41 -0.76
C PRO A 369 26.52 26.91 -0.94
N SER A 370 25.53 26.07 -0.61
CA SER A 370 25.61 24.63 -0.84
C SER A 370 25.42 24.30 -2.31
N SER A 371 26.14 23.29 -2.81
CA SER A 371 25.86 22.74 -4.14
C SER A 371 24.44 22.18 -4.19
N THR A 372 23.75 22.43 -5.29
CA THR A 372 22.43 21.84 -5.59
C THR A 372 22.55 20.47 -6.23
N CYS A 373 23.77 20.05 -6.60
CA CYS A 373 24.08 18.75 -7.19
C CYS A 373 25.27 18.13 -6.45
N THR A 374 24.99 17.41 -5.37
CA THR A 374 26.03 16.84 -4.49
C THR A 374 26.82 15.75 -5.19
N ILE A 375 26.17 14.96 -6.06
CA ILE A 375 26.85 13.96 -6.89
C ILE A 375 27.77 14.57 -7.95
N GLY A 376 27.51 15.83 -8.36
CA GLY A 376 28.41 16.62 -9.19
C GLY A 376 29.62 17.14 -8.42
N SER A 377 29.44 17.49 -7.13
CA SER A 377 30.53 17.92 -6.24
C SER A 377 31.44 16.78 -5.77
N ASP A 378 30.99 15.51 -5.81
CA ASP A 378 31.84 14.31 -5.66
C ASP A 378 32.63 14.07 -6.97
N ALA A 379 33.69 14.85 -7.12
CA ALA A 379 34.52 14.90 -8.31
C ALA A 379 35.39 13.65 -8.48
N ASN A 380 35.77 13.00 -7.38
CA ASN A 380 36.60 11.80 -7.40
C ASN A 380 35.79 10.48 -7.46
N ALA A 381 34.47 10.56 -7.30
CA ALA A 381 33.50 9.46 -7.34
C ALA A 381 33.70 8.42 -6.23
N ASP A 382 34.08 8.84 -5.02
CA ASP A 382 34.24 7.96 -3.86
C ASP A 382 32.99 7.86 -2.97
N GLY A 383 31.92 8.58 -3.33
CA GLY A 383 30.64 8.60 -2.63
C GLY A 383 30.58 9.64 -1.51
N LEU A 384 31.61 10.46 -1.34
CA LEU A 384 31.67 11.56 -0.38
C LEU A 384 31.91 12.88 -1.12
N SER A 385 31.28 13.96 -0.67
CA SER A 385 31.65 15.31 -1.12
C SER A 385 32.45 15.99 -0.01
N ASP A 386 33.78 16.00 -0.17
CA ASP A 386 34.73 16.51 0.81
C ASP A 386 35.92 17.26 0.18
N ILE A 387 36.96 17.54 0.96
CA ILE A 387 38.12 18.31 0.49
C ILE A 387 38.94 17.56 -0.58
N ALA A 388 38.84 16.24 -0.63
CA ALA A 388 39.47 15.41 -1.64
C ALA A 388 38.95 15.75 -3.04
N ASP A 389 37.69 16.12 -3.18
CA ASP A 389 37.09 16.51 -4.47
C ASP A 389 37.67 17.81 -5.02
N ALA A 390 37.79 18.83 -4.16
CA ALA A 390 38.47 20.07 -4.52
C ALA A 390 39.92 19.79 -4.96
N SER A 391 40.62 18.92 -4.23
CA SER A 391 41.99 18.53 -4.56
C SER A 391 42.07 17.79 -5.91
N PHE A 392 41.08 16.93 -6.20
CA PHE A 392 40.98 16.17 -7.44
C PHE A 392 40.79 17.10 -8.64
N ILE A 393 39.89 18.08 -8.53
CA ILE A 393 39.66 19.11 -9.55
C ILE A 393 40.95 19.90 -9.80
N PHE A 394 41.66 20.34 -8.77
CA PHE A 394 42.92 21.08 -8.96
C PHE A 394 44.02 20.22 -9.58
N MET A 395 44.10 18.94 -9.21
CA MET A 395 45.06 18.00 -9.81
C MET A 395 44.77 17.80 -11.30
N TYR A 396 43.49 17.63 -11.67
CA TYR A 396 43.07 17.56 -13.07
C TYR A 396 43.44 18.83 -13.84
N ARG A 397 43.10 20.02 -13.30
CA ARG A 397 43.26 21.30 -14.01
C ARG A 397 44.71 21.83 -14.07
N PHE A 398 45.54 21.58 -13.06
CA PHE A 398 46.90 22.15 -12.99
C PHE A 398 48.03 21.15 -13.18
N MET A 399 47.83 19.87 -12.81
CA MET A 399 48.91 18.89 -12.68
C MET A 399 48.79 17.74 -13.69
N ASN A 400 47.95 17.90 -14.71
CA ASN A 400 47.68 16.87 -15.72
C ASN A 400 47.24 15.54 -15.07
N GLY A 401 46.44 15.65 -13.99
CA GLY A 401 45.81 14.52 -13.32
C GLY A 401 44.71 13.88 -14.19
N SER A 402 44.16 12.77 -13.71
CA SER A 402 43.04 12.09 -14.37
C SER A 402 41.84 13.02 -14.49
N ALA A 403 41.14 12.97 -15.63
CA ALA A 403 39.83 13.60 -15.77
C ALA A 403 38.81 12.92 -14.84
N PRO A 404 37.76 13.64 -14.40
CA PRO A 404 36.62 13.02 -13.71
C PRO A 404 36.06 11.84 -14.50
N SER A 405 35.55 10.83 -13.78
CA SER A 405 34.79 9.74 -14.40
C SER A 405 33.47 10.26 -14.96
N ALA A 406 32.86 9.50 -15.87
CA ALA A 406 31.56 9.85 -16.42
C ALA A 406 30.53 10.09 -15.29
N PRO A 407 29.63 11.07 -15.44
CA PRO A 407 29.39 11.91 -16.62
C PRO A 407 30.38 13.09 -16.69
N PHE A 408 31.22 13.13 -17.73
CA PHE A 408 32.23 14.17 -17.97
C PHE A 408 32.83 13.94 -19.39
N PRO A 409 33.09 14.99 -20.20
CA PRO A 409 32.78 16.40 -19.97
C PRO A 409 31.32 16.76 -20.25
N ASP A 410 30.58 15.85 -20.87
CA ASP A 410 29.19 16.05 -21.25
C ASP A 410 28.26 15.69 -20.08
N CYS A 411 27.10 16.33 -20.07
CA CYS A 411 26.00 16.01 -19.16
C CYS A 411 25.56 14.56 -19.29
N GLY A 412 25.19 13.96 -18.17
CA GLY A 412 24.53 12.67 -18.17
C GLY A 412 24.20 12.18 -16.77
N GLN A 413 23.78 10.92 -16.70
CA GLN A 413 23.36 10.26 -15.47
C GLN A 413 24.29 9.09 -15.15
N VAL A 414 24.25 8.64 -13.89
CA VAL A 414 24.89 7.39 -13.47
C VAL A 414 23.86 6.37 -13.03
N VAL A 415 24.28 5.09 -13.01
CA VAL A 415 23.46 4.00 -12.48
C VAL A 415 23.12 4.28 -11.02
N ASP A 416 21.88 4.00 -10.63
CA ASP A 416 21.33 4.18 -9.27
C ASP A 416 21.28 5.63 -8.77
N GLN A 417 21.37 6.63 -9.65
CA GLN A 417 21.14 8.03 -9.28
C GLN A 417 19.72 8.23 -8.76
N THR A 418 19.57 8.95 -7.64
CA THR A 418 18.27 9.36 -7.10
C THR A 418 18.03 10.87 -7.31
N PRO A 419 16.79 11.37 -7.22
CA PRO A 419 16.51 12.80 -7.31
C PRO A 419 17.23 13.65 -6.27
N GLU A 420 17.47 13.08 -5.08
CA GLU A 420 18.13 13.78 -3.98
C GLU A 420 19.62 14.01 -4.25
N ASP A 421 20.24 13.20 -5.12
CA ASP A 421 21.64 13.34 -5.52
C ASP A 421 21.89 14.63 -6.33
N CYS A 422 20.88 15.12 -7.05
CA CYS A 422 20.98 16.32 -7.86
C CYS A 422 19.62 17.00 -8.03
N VAL A 423 19.41 18.10 -7.30
CA VAL A 423 18.19 18.92 -7.37
C VAL A 423 18.21 19.85 -8.58
N SER A 424 19.39 20.38 -8.92
CA SER A 424 19.63 21.16 -10.14
C SER A 424 21.11 21.18 -10.48
N SER A 425 21.46 21.22 -11.76
CA SER A 425 22.83 21.33 -12.26
C SER A 425 22.94 22.39 -13.37
N GLY A 426 24.16 22.59 -13.89
CA GLY A 426 24.39 23.42 -15.08
C GLY A 426 23.92 22.74 -16.38
N CYS A 427 23.49 21.48 -16.32
CA CYS A 427 22.93 20.76 -17.45
C CYS A 427 21.51 21.27 -17.72
N THR A 428 21.28 21.71 -18.96
CA THR A 428 19.92 21.96 -19.44
C THR A 428 19.31 20.65 -19.90
N ASP A 429 18.00 20.47 -19.68
CA ASP A 429 17.24 19.22 -19.87
C ASP A 429 17.26 18.61 -21.30
N ASP A 430 18.04 19.17 -22.24
CA ASP A 430 18.17 18.75 -23.64
C ASP A 430 19.60 18.32 -24.04
N GLY A 431 20.53 18.16 -23.09
CA GLY A 431 21.92 17.77 -23.41
C GLY A 431 22.71 18.86 -24.16
N GLY A 432 22.38 20.14 -23.94
CA GLY A 432 23.01 21.28 -24.59
C GLY A 432 24.36 21.67 -23.95
N THR A 433 25.37 21.91 -24.80
CA THR A 433 26.66 22.49 -24.42
C THR A 433 26.50 23.87 -23.77
N ALA A 434 27.40 24.22 -22.84
CA ALA A 434 27.48 25.52 -22.17
C ALA A 434 27.27 26.74 -23.11
N PRO A 435 26.74 27.87 -22.60
CA PRO A 435 26.48 29.05 -23.42
C PRO A 435 27.76 29.54 -24.10
N ALA A 436 27.67 29.75 -25.41
CA ALA A 436 28.79 30.20 -26.24
C ALA A 436 29.32 31.57 -25.76
N THR A 437 30.64 31.72 -25.71
CA THR A 437 31.33 32.95 -25.29
C THR A 437 32.12 33.56 -26.43
N PHE A 438 32.28 34.89 -26.44
CA PHE A 438 33.02 35.52 -27.52
C PHE A 438 34.47 35.02 -27.65
N VAL A 439 35.20 34.91 -26.54
CA VAL A 439 36.64 34.62 -26.55
C VAL A 439 36.93 33.18 -26.91
N ALA A 440 36.18 32.23 -26.35
CA ALA A 440 36.44 30.80 -26.58
C ALA A 440 35.87 30.31 -27.91
N ASP A 441 34.68 30.79 -28.29
CA ASP A 441 33.90 30.18 -29.36
C ASP A 441 33.88 31.03 -30.63
N ILE A 442 33.66 32.35 -30.49
CA ILE A 442 33.45 33.24 -31.64
C ILE A 442 34.76 33.77 -32.22
N GLN A 443 35.71 34.16 -31.38
CA GLN A 443 36.98 34.73 -31.80
C GLN A 443 37.80 33.77 -32.69
N PRO A 444 37.88 32.45 -32.43
CA PRO A 444 38.54 31.50 -33.34
C PRO A 444 37.86 31.42 -34.71
N ILE A 445 36.52 31.50 -34.76
CA ILE A 445 35.76 31.49 -36.02
C ILE A 445 36.07 32.75 -36.83
N LEU A 446 36.04 33.93 -36.21
CA LEU A 446 36.39 35.19 -36.89
C LEU A 446 37.84 35.17 -37.39
N THR A 447 38.75 34.60 -36.62
CA THR A 447 40.17 34.51 -36.95
C THR A 447 40.42 33.60 -38.15
N SER A 448 39.76 32.46 -38.21
CA SER A 448 39.92 31.50 -39.31
C SER A 448 39.18 31.91 -40.58
N SER A 449 37.95 32.43 -40.44
CA SER A 449 37.03 32.60 -41.56
C SER A 449 36.95 34.03 -42.10
N CYS A 450 37.24 35.04 -41.28
CA CYS A 450 36.96 36.45 -41.61
C CYS A 450 38.23 37.31 -41.67
N VAL A 451 39.16 37.14 -40.74
CA VAL A 451 40.43 37.90 -40.65
C VAL A 451 41.25 37.91 -41.95
N PRO A 452 41.31 36.85 -42.78
CA PRO A 452 42.03 36.91 -44.06
C PRO A 452 41.61 38.08 -44.96
N CYS A 453 40.33 38.48 -44.94
CA CYS A 453 39.81 39.61 -45.70
C CYS A 453 39.63 40.90 -44.85
N HIS A 454 39.47 40.74 -43.53
CA HIS A 454 39.18 41.80 -42.57
C HIS A 454 40.38 42.15 -41.66
N SER A 455 41.58 42.09 -42.24
CA SER A 455 42.83 42.57 -41.63
C SER A 455 43.29 43.87 -42.30
N PRO A 456 44.19 44.65 -41.68
CA PRO A 456 44.69 45.90 -42.27
C PRO A 456 45.28 45.76 -43.68
N GLY A 457 45.85 44.59 -44.01
CA GLY A 457 46.34 44.28 -45.37
C GLY A 457 45.28 43.63 -46.27
N GLY A 458 44.27 42.96 -45.69
CA GLY A 458 43.22 42.22 -46.39
C GLY A 458 43.73 41.18 -47.38
N ALA A 459 42.83 40.63 -48.18
CA ALA A 459 43.22 39.75 -49.26
C ALA A 459 43.97 40.56 -50.34
N GLN A 460 45.19 40.16 -50.66
CA GLN A 460 46.02 40.76 -51.73
C GLN A 460 46.37 42.25 -51.55
N GLY A 461 46.40 42.79 -50.32
CA GLY A 461 46.80 44.17 -50.07
C GLY A 461 45.67 45.21 -50.20
N SER A 462 44.41 44.77 -50.23
CA SER A 462 43.22 45.61 -50.43
C SER A 462 42.35 45.78 -49.17
N GLY A 463 42.88 45.45 -47.99
CA GLY A 463 42.13 45.49 -46.73
C GLY A 463 42.19 46.80 -45.93
N PRO A 464 41.41 46.85 -44.83
CA PRO A 464 40.39 45.87 -44.45
C PRO A 464 39.15 45.97 -45.35
N SER A 465 38.57 44.81 -45.72
CA SER A 465 37.38 44.77 -46.58
C SER A 465 36.22 45.54 -45.92
N PHE A 466 35.67 46.51 -46.65
CA PHE A 466 34.62 47.44 -46.18
C PHE A 466 34.97 48.17 -44.87
N GLY A 467 36.27 48.35 -44.57
CA GLY A 467 36.71 49.06 -43.37
C GLY A 467 36.61 48.27 -42.06
N LEU A 468 36.10 47.03 -42.08
CA LEU A 468 35.91 46.21 -40.88
C LEU A 468 37.21 45.49 -40.48
N GLN A 469 37.73 45.79 -39.28
CA GLN A 469 38.95 45.20 -38.73
C GLN A 469 38.65 44.15 -37.65
N LEU A 470 39.12 42.92 -37.85
CA LEU A 470 38.89 41.79 -36.96
C LEU A 470 40.17 41.19 -36.36
N THR A 471 41.34 41.76 -36.65
CA THR A 471 42.64 41.28 -36.13
C THR A 471 42.91 41.70 -34.69
N GLU A 472 42.35 42.83 -34.26
CA GLU A 472 42.54 43.40 -32.93
C GLU A 472 41.21 43.99 -32.46
N ASN A 473 40.84 43.70 -31.21
CA ASN A 473 39.62 44.22 -30.59
C ASN A 473 38.32 43.89 -31.35
N ALA A 474 38.25 42.69 -31.96
CA ALA A 474 37.17 42.29 -32.86
C ALA A 474 35.78 42.42 -32.23
N TYR A 475 35.62 42.07 -30.95
CA TYR A 475 34.37 42.23 -30.20
C TYR A 475 33.82 43.66 -30.29
N ASN A 476 34.62 44.64 -29.90
CA ASN A 476 34.23 46.06 -29.90
C ASN A 476 34.06 46.63 -31.31
N ASN A 477 34.59 45.96 -32.34
CA ASN A 477 34.44 46.37 -33.73
C ASN A 477 33.18 45.79 -34.39
N ILE A 478 32.48 44.84 -33.75
CA ILE A 478 31.27 44.21 -34.30
C ILE A 478 30.04 44.38 -33.41
N VAL A 479 30.18 44.35 -32.08
CA VAL A 479 29.05 44.42 -31.16
C VAL A 479 28.57 45.85 -31.01
N GLY A 480 27.30 46.11 -31.37
CA GLY A 480 26.69 47.44 -31.32
C GLY A 480 27.21 48.43 -32.37
N MET A 481 28.03 47.98 -33.32
CA MET A 481 28.62 48.82 -34.35
C MET A 481 27.77 48.83 -35.61
N ALA A 482 27.54 49.99 -36.22
CA ALA A 482 26.73 50.12 -37.43
C ALA A 482 27.27 49.29 -38.60
N ALA A 483 26.39 48.64 -39.35
CA ALA A 483 26.75 47.88 -40.54
C ALA A 483 26.95 48.81 -41.74
N GLY A 484 28.17 48.88 -42.29
CA GLY A 484 28.47 49.76 -43.44
C GLY A 484 27.78 49.39 -44.77
N GLN A 485 27.04 48.28 -44.83
CA GLN A 485 26.26 47.85 -46.00
C GLN A 485 24.74 47.95 -45.77
N CYS A 486 24.31 48.35 -44.57
CA CYS A 486 22.92 48.45 -44.14
C CYS A 486 22.82 49.47 -43.00
N ASP A 487 22.55 50.73 -43.34
CA ASP A 487 22.64 51.89 -42.42
C ASP A 487 21.63 51.84 -41.26
N VAL A 488 20.70 50.88 -41.28
CA VAL A 488 19.64 50.69 -40.28
C VAL A 488 19.87 49.49 -39.36
N MET A 489 20.98 48.76 -39.52
CA MET A 489 21.34 47.60 -38.68
C MET A 489 22.74 47.74 -38.09
N ASN A 490 22.97 47.08 -36.95
CA ASN A 490 24.31 46.86 -36.43
C ASN A 490 24.90 45.56 -37.01
N LEU A 491 26.23 45.45 -37.01
CA LEU A 491 26.95 44.21 -37.32
C LEU A 491 26.49 43.09 -36.38
N VAL A 492 26.49 43.34 -35.07
CA VAL A 492 25.86 42.48 -34.07
C VAL A 492 24.99 43.32 -33.13
N THR A 493 23.73 42.91 -32.98
CA THR A 493 22.76 43.44 -32.03
C THR A 493 22.60 42.41 -30.91
N PRO A 494 23.11 42.69 -29.69
CA PRO A 494 22.94 41.81 -28.53
C PRO A 494 21.48 41.38 -28.32
N GLY A 495 21.25 40.08 -28.20
CA GLY A 495 19.92 39.50 -27.97
C GLY A 495 19.03 39.39 -29.22
N ASP A 496 19.53 39.77 -30.40
CA ASP A 496 18.73 39.74 -31.63
C ASP A 496 19.58 39.33 -32.85
N ARG A 497 19.69 38.02 -33.09
CA ARG A 497 20.40 37.50 -34.27
C ARG A 497 19.76 37.93 -35.59
N ASN A 498 18.44 38.10 -35.64
CA ASN A 498 17.74 38.55 -36.85
C ASN A 498 17.90 40.06 -37.07
N GLY A 499 18.15 40.83 -36.02
CA GLY A 499 18.56 42.23 -36.07
C GLY A 499 20.06 42.45 -36.31
N SER A 500 20.85 41.37 -36.52
CA SER A 500 22.30 41.41 -36.67
C SER A 500 22.74 41.21 -38.11
N TRP A 501 23.37 42.23 -38.72
CA TRP A 501 23.81 42.18 -40.11
C TRP A 501 24.84 41.06 -40.37
N LEU A 502 25.78 40.86 -39.43
CA LEU A 502 26.79 39.80 -39.54
C LEU A 502 26.14 38.42 -39.66
N TYR A 503 25.14 38.13 -38.80
CA TYR A 503 24.43 36.85 -38.80
C TYR A 503 23.70 36.62 -40.13
N ARG A 504 22.98 37.63 -40.63
CA ARG A 504 22.30 37.54 -41.94
C ARG A 504 23.27 37.36 -43.12
N LYS A 505 24.47 37.95 -43.05
CA LYS A 505 25.52 37.74 -44.05
C LYS A 505 26.07 36.32 -44.04
N ILE A 506 26.26 35.70 -42.87
CA ILE A 506 26.78 34.33 -42.76
C ILE A 506 25.70 33.26 -42.93
N GLN A 507 24.43 33.57 -42.67
CA GLN A 507 23.29 32.67 -42.90
C GLN A 507 22.81 32.72 -44.36
N GLY A 508 22.87 33.91 -44.97
CA GLY A 508 22.42 34.14 -46.34
C GLY A 508 21.08 34.90 -46.44
N SER A 509 20.44 35.23 -45.33
CA SER A 509 19.14 35.91 -45.21
C SER A 509 19.20 37.43 -45.38
N HIS A 510 20.34 38.00 -45.80
CA HIS A 510 20.51 39.43 -46.02
C HIS A 510 19.85 39.95 -47.31
N LEU A 511 19.34 39.05 -48.16
CA LEU A 511 18.55 39.36 -49.36
C LEU A 511 17.06 39.03 -49.17
N ASP A 512 16.65 38.70 -47.95
CA ASP A 512 15.26 38.40 -47.65
C ASP A 512 14.40 39.67 -47.80
N PRO A 513 13.11 39.55 -48.19
CA PRO A 513 12.27 40.70 -48.47
C PRO A 513 12.16 41.70 -47.31
N ASP A 514 12.15 41.23 -46.06
CA ASP A 514 12.10 42.07 -44.86
C ASP A 514 13.32 43.00 -44.76
N VAL A 515 14.50 42.52 -45.16
CA VAL A 515 15.75 43.28 -45.15
C VAL A 515 15.82 44.28 -46.31
N LEU A 516 15.35 43.86 -47.49
CA LEU A 516 15.31 44.72 -48.67
C LEU A 516 14.31 45.88 -48.49
N ASP A 517 13.16 45.61 -47.86
CA ASP A 517 12.15 46.62 -47.54
C ASP A 517 12.66 47.67 -46.53
N MET A 518 13.66 47.32 -45.71
CA MET A 518 14.37 48.25 -44.83
C MET A 518 15.35 49.17 -45.57
N GLY A 519 15.53 48.99 -46.88
CA GLY A 519 16.43 49.78 -47.73
C GLY A 519 17.88 49.33 -47.71
N CYS A 520 18.15 48.12 -47.21
CA CYS A 520 19.49 47.52 -47.25
C CYS A 520 19.75 46.84 -48.60
N CYS A 521 21.03 46.71 -48.99
CA CYS A 521 21.43 46.20 -50.31
C CYS A 521 20.86 47.00 -51.50
N PRO A 522 21.18 48.31 -51.66
CA PRO A 522 20.69 49.07 -52.81
C PRO A 522 21.16 48.43 -54.12
N ASP A 523 20.31 48.52 -55.15
CA ASP A 523 20.67 48.22 -56.54
C ASP A 523 21.68 49.28 -57.03
N THR A 524 22.92 48.85 -57.30
CA THR A 524 24.04 49.73 -57.67
C THR A 524 24.28 49.83 -59.16
N ASP A 525 23.69 48.95 -59.98
CA ASP A 525 23.89 48.91 -61.44
C ASP A 525 22.60 49.19 -62.27
N GLY A 526 21.45 49.28 -61.59
CA GLY A 526 20.16 49.69 -62.13
C GLY A 526 19.36 48.57 -62.80
N ASP A 527 19.72 47.30 -62.57
CA ASP A 527 19.07 46.14 -63.17
C ASP A 527 17.85 45.61 -62.38
N LEU A 528 17.49 46.28 -61.28
CA LEU A 528 16.45 45.94 -60.31
C LEU A 528 16.74 44.68 -59.48
N VAL A 529 17.98 44.23 -59.44
CA VAL A 529 18.47 43.16 -58.56
C VAL A 529 19.32 43.77 -57.44
N PRO A 530 19.00 43.51 -56.15
CA PRO A 530 19.82 43.97 -55.03
C PRO A 530 21.24 43.40 -55.08
N ASP A 531 22.25 44.25 -55.34
CA ASP A 531 23.65 43.81 -55.49
C ASP A 531 24.65 44.57 -54.60
N GLY A 532 24.27 45.72 -54.02
CA GLY A 532 25.15 46.62 -53.27
C GLY A 532 25.75 46.05 -51.97
N CYS A 533 25.28 44.90 -51.50
CA CYS A 533 25.77 44.25 -50.27
C CYS A 533 26.60 42.98 -50.51
N GLY A 534 26.80 42.56 -51.77
CA GLY A 534 27.56 41.36 -52.12
C GLY A 534 26.93 40.04 -51.62
N ARG A 535 27.63 38.92 -51.82
CA ARG A 535 27.13 37.56 -51.55
C ARG A 535 27.20 37.14 -50.07
N LYS A 536 26.59 35.98 -49.73
CA LYS A 536 26.76 35.27 -48.45
C LYS A 536 28.25 35.12 -48.11
N MET A 537 28.59 35.34 -46.84
CA MET A 537 29.95 35.29 -46.31
C MET A 537 30.21 33.98 -45.56
N PRO A 538 31.49 33.54 -45.44
CA PRO A 538 32.67 34.09 -46.12
C PRO A 538 32.67 33.82 -47.63
N ARG A 539 33.42 34.64 -48.40
CA ARG A 539 33.47 34.64 -49.89
C ARG A 539 33.86 33.25 -50.43
N PHE A 540 33.27 32.81 -51.55
CA PHE A 540 33.46 31.52 -52.27
C PHE A 540 32.55 30.34 -51.89
N CYS A 541 31.30 30.61 -51.50
CA CYS A 541 30.27 29.58 -51.30
C CYS A 541 29.56 29.11 -52.58
N GLU A 542 30.30 28.64 -53.59
CA GLU A 542 29.69 28.00 -54.77
C GLU A 542 29.97 26.49 -54.88
N ASN A 543 30.93 25.92 -54.14
CA ASN A 543 31.20 24.47 -54.11
C ASN A 543 31.76 24.00 -52.74
N THR A 544 30.82 23.70 -51.83
CA THR A 544 30.81 22.81 -50.63
C THR A 544 32.03 22.57 -49.70
N SER A 545 33.23 23.14 -49.87
CA SER A 545 34.34 22.92 -48.91
C SER A 545 34.90 24.18 -48.23
N SER A 546 34.31 25.36 -48.49
CA SER A 546 34.78 26.66 -47.99
C SER A 546 33.69 27.50 -47.31
N CYS A 547 32.50 26.94 -47.10
CA CYS A 547 31.43 27.60 -46.35
C CYS A 547 31.51 27.24 -44.87
N MET A 548 31.15 28.20 -44.03
CA MET A 548 30.84 27.96 -42.63
C MET A 548 29.69 26.96 -42.55
N ASP A 549 29.84 25.90 -41.76
CA ASP A 549 28.79 24.90 -41.57
C ASP A 549 27.64 25.43 -40.70
N GLU A 550 26.50 24.74 -40.74
CA GLU A 550 25.29 25.18 -40.05
C GLU A 550 25.47 25.21 -38.53
N ALA A 551 26.28 24.29 -37.98
CA ALA A 551 26.58 24.25 -36.55
C ALA A 551 27.36 25.50 -36.10
N THR A 552 28.33 25.94 -36.91
CA THR A 552 29.12 27.15 -36.64
C THR A 552 28.26 28.41 -36.79
N ILE A 553 27.34 28.44 -37.78
CA ILE A 553 26.37 29.54 -37.92
C ILE A 553 25.47 29.60 -36.70
N GLU A 554 24.93 28.46 -36.27
CA GLU A 554 24.04 28.38 -35.11
C GLU A 554 24.75 28.73 -33.81
N LEU A 555 26.02 28.36 -33.65
CA LEU A 555 26.85 28.77 -32.53
C LEU A 555 27.04 30.30 -32.44
N ILE A 556 27.22 30.97 -33.58
CA ILE A 556 27.25 32.45 -33.62
C ILE A 556 25.87 33.01 -33.28
N GLY A 557 24.80 32.39 -33.79
CA GLY A 557 23.43 32.80 -33.49
C GLY A 557 23.09 32.71 -32.01
N SER A 558 23.43 31.58 -31.37
CA SER A 558 23.17 31.34 -29.94
C SER A 558 23.96 32.30 -29.06
N TRP A 559 25.21 32.60 -29.41
CA TRP A 559 25.99 33.65 -28.75
C TRP A 559 25.31 35.02 -28.85
N ILE A 560 24.80 35.40 -30.02
CA ILE A 560 24.11 36.69 -30.20
C ILE A 560 22.84 36.74 -29.35
N ASP A 561 22.00 35.71 -29.41
CA ASP A 561 20.75 35.66 -28.64
C ASP A 561 20.99 35.65 -27.13
N ALA A 562 22.10 35.07 -26.69
CA ALA A 562 22.56 35.11 -25.30
C ALA A 562 23.07 36.50 -24.85
N GLY A 563 22.93 37.53 -25.69
CA GLY A 563 23.33 38.90 -25.37
C GLY A 563 24.71 39.29 -25.88
N ALA A 564 25.32 38.46 -26.73
CA ALA A 564 26.61 38.70 -27.36
C ALA A 564 27.72 39.07 -26.35
N LEU A 565 27.82 38.32 -25.24
CA LEU A 565 28.73 38.56 -24.12
C LEU A 565 30.16 38.00 -24.31
#